data_AF-A0A0V8EK76-F1
#
_entry.id   AF-A0A0V8EK76-F1
#
_cell.length_a   1.000
_cell.length_b   1.000
_cell.length_c   1.000
_cell.angle_alpha   90.00
_cell.angle_beta   90.00
_cell.angle_gamma   90.00
#
_symmetry.space_group_name_H-M   'P 1'
#
loop_
_entity.id
_entity.type
_entity.pdbx_description
1 polymer ?
#
loop_
_entity_poly.entity_id
_entity_poly.type
_entity_poly.pdbx_seq_one_letter_code
_entity_poly.pdbx_strand_id
1 'polypeptide(L)' 'MKKYWVVEDHLGGGFYLMPEDTPEEELREVEVYCDTCGDNDSIIGQFSSWNQLKKEMTDDEGWCPYSDEYLQSVFEEDNQ' A
#
# COMPACT_ATOMS: atom_id res chain seq x y z
N MET A 1 13.25 -3.88 -12.57
CA MET A 1 12.22 -2.91 -12.19
C MET A 1 12.23 -2.87 -10.68
N LYS A 2 12.29 -1.67 -10.09
CA LYS A 2 12.27 -1.50 -8.64
C LYS A 2 10.88 -1.94 -8.13
N LYS A 3 10.84 -2.70 -7.03
CA LYS A 3 9.60 -3.04 -6.32
C LYS A 3 9.41 -2.10 -5.13
N TYR A 4 8.17 -2.03 -4.68
CA TYR A 4 7.77 -1.29 -3.50
C TYR A 4 6.79 -2.13 -2.69
N TRP A 5 6.90 -2.06 -1.37
CA TRP A 5 5.82 -2.46 -0.48
C TRP A 5 4.73 -1.39 -0.55
N VAL A 6 3.49 -1.83 -0.74
CA VAL A 6 2.32 -0.96 -0.68
C VAL A 6 1.67 -1.17 0.66
N VAL A 7 1.52 -0.06 1.38
CA VAL A 7 0.94 -0.04 2.71
C VAL A 7 -0.28 0.87 2.69
N GLU A 8 -1.41 0.36 3.18
CA GLU A 8 -2.60 1.15 3.47
C GLU A 8 -2.42 1.87 4.81
N ASP A 9 -2.55 3.20 4.80
CA ASP A 9 -2.48 4.07 5.97
C ASP A 9 -3.84 4.19 6.66
N HIS A 10 -3.89 3.84 7.94
CA HIS A 10 -5.11 3.90 8.75
C HIS A 10 -5.51 5.33 9.15
N LEU A 11 -4.59 6.31 9.12
CA LEU A 11 -4.85 7.69 9.58
C LEU A 11 -5.47 8.58 8.50
N GLY A 12 -5.44 8.16 7.24
CA GLY A 12 -5.95 8.94 6.11
C GLY A 12 -6.78 8.14 5.11
N GLY A 13 -6.80 6.80 5.23
CA GLY A 13 -7.40 5.91 4.23
C GLY A 13 -6.73 6.13 2.89
N GLY A 14 -5.41 5.95 2.84
CA GLY A 14 -4.60 6.17 1.64
C GLY A 14 -3.46 5.16 1.55
N PHE A 15 -2.55 5.33 0.60
CA PHE A 15 -1.38 4.46 0.47
C PHE A 15 -0.07 5.22 0.55
N TYR A 16 0.95 4.53 1.05
CA TYR A 16 2.33 4.92 0.88
C TYR A 16 3.18 3.73 0.43
N LEU A 17 4.35 4.06 -0.12
CA LEU A 17 5.30 3.10 -0.63
C LEU A 17 6.50 2.98 0.30
N MET A 18 6.93 1.75 0.58
CA MET A 18 8.23 1.51 1.21
C MET A 18 9.18 0.81 0.21
N PRO A 19 10.50 1.06 0.29
CA PRO A 19 11.49 0.40 -0.58
C PRO A 19 11.44 -1.13 -0.52
N GLU A 20 11.75 -1.83 -1.61
CA GLU A 20 11.80 -3.30 -1.62
C GLU A 20 12.73 -3.92 -0.57
N ASP A 21 13.76 -3.18 -0.16
CA ASP A 21 14.78 -3.57 0.82
C ASP A 21 14.47 -3.13 2.25
N THR A 22 13.23 -2.67 2.51
CA THR A 22 12.74 -2.37 3.87
C THR A 22 12.97 -3.59 4.78
N PRO A 23 13.65 -3.42 5.94
CA PRO A 23 13.89 -4.50 6.89
C PRO A 23 12.60 -5.14 7.41
N GLU A 24 12.62 -6.45 7.67
CA GLU A 24 11.48 -7.15 8.27
C GLU A 24 11.02 -6.56 9.61
N GLU A 25 11.94 -6.00 10.39
CA GLU A 25 11.61 -5.35 11.66
C GLU A 25 10.73 -4.11 11.44
N GLU A 26 11.03 -3.30 10.44
CA GLU A 26 10.21 -2.13 10.06
C GLU A 26 8.85 -2.57 9.49
N LEU A 27 8.81 -3.64 8.68
CA LEU A 27 7.55 -4.19 8.16
C LEU A 27 6.64 -4.71 9.28
N ARG A 28 7.20 -5.24 10.38
CA ARG A 28 6.39 -5.68 11.53
C ARG A 28 5.77 -4.53 12.30
N GLU A 29 6.35 -3.34 12.20
CA GLU A 29 5.81 -2.14 12.87
C GLU A 29 4.61 -1.57 12.12
N VAL A 30 4.46 -1.85 10.82
CA VAL A 30 3.32 -1.43 10.00
C VAL A 30 1.99 -1.96 10.57
N GLU A 31 1.90 -3.27 10.80
CA GLU A 31 0.66 -3.90 11.26
C GLU A 31 0.44 -3.78 12.78
N VAL A 32 1.15 -2.85 13.44
CA VAL A 32 0.94 -2.59 14.87
C VAL A 32 -0.38 -1.87 15.07
N TYR A 33 -1.25 -2.49 15.88
CA TYR A 33 -2.54 -1.93 16.25
C TYR A 33 -2.40 -0.56 16.93
N CYS A 34 -3.09 0.43 16.39
CA CYS A 34 -3.18 1.76 16.96
C CYS A 34 -4.43 1.88 17.83
N ASP A 35 -4.22 1.90 19.15
CA ASP A 35 -5.30 2.00 20.15
C ASP A 35 -6.14 3.29 20.03
N THR A 36 -5.61 4.32 19.35
CA THR A 36 -6.29 5.62 19.20
C THR A 36 -7.36 5.60 18.11
N CYS A 37 -7.04 5.02 16.95
CA CYS A 37 -7.99 4.87 15.84
C CYS A 37 -8.80 3.56 15.93
N GLY A 38 -8.27 2.56 16.63
CA GLY A 38 -8.82 1.21 16.69
C GLY A 38 -8.55 0.36 15.44
N ASP A 39 -7.48 0.68 14.70
CA ASP A 39 -7.10 0.12 13.40
C ASP A 39 -5.56 0.04 13.27
N ASN A 40 -5.02 -0.48 12.17
CA ASN A 40 -3.58 -0.53 11.88
C ASN A 40 -3.28 -0.25 10.41
N ASP A 41 -2.06 0.19 10.11
CA ASP A 41 -1.60 0.17 8.73
C ASP A 41 -1.54 -1.28 8.25
N SER A 42 -1.82 -1.52 6.97
CA SER A 42 -1.90 -2.89 6.42
C SER A 42 -0.98 -3.05 5.22
N ILE A 43 -0.14 -4.09 5.24
CA ILE A 43 0.71 -4.44 4.10
C ILE A 43 -0.15 -5.14 3.06
N ILE A 44 -0.37 -4.48 1.93
CA ILE A 44 -1.09 -5.05 0.79
C ILE A 44 -0.19 -6.05 0.04
N GLY A 45 1.09 -5.69 -0.15
CA GLY A 45 2.08 -6.56 -0.79
C GLY A 45 3.21 -5.82 -1.50
N GLN A 46 4.07 -6.57 -2.20
CA GLN A 46 5.11 -6.00 -3.06
C GLN A 46 4.69 -5.94 -4.52
N PHE A 47 4.79 -4.76 -5.13
CA PHE A 47 4.45 -4.56 -6.53
C PHE A 47 5.53 -3.78 -7.28
N SER A 48 5.65 -4.04 -8.57
CA SER A 48 6.62 -3.39 -9.47
C SER A 48 5.97 -2.44 -10.48
N SER A 49 4.63 -2.41 -10.54
CA SER A 49 3.89 -1.48 -11.38
C SER A 49 2.46 -1.31 -10.89
N TRP A 50 1.85 -0.17 -11.21
CA TRP A 50 0.45 0.11 -10.89
C TRP A 50 -0.49 -0.97 -11.47
N ASN A 51 -0.18 -1.54 -12.66
CA ASN A 51 -0.98 -2.60 -13.27
C ASN A 51 -1.06 -3.86 -12.39
N GLN A 52 0.02 -4.18 -11.66
CA GLN A 52 0.01 -5.31 -10.72
C GLN A 52 -0.81 -4.97 -9.48
N LEU A 53 -0.65 -3.77 -8.91
CA LEU A 53 -1.46 -3.31 -7.79
C LEU A 53 -2.94 -3.29 -8.15
N LYS A 54 -3.31 -2.66 -9.28
CA LYS A 54 -4.70 -2.60 -9.76
C LYS A 54 -5.30 -3.99 -9.82
N LYS A 55 -4.59 -4.94 -10.43
CA LYS A 55 -5.09 -6.31 -10.52
C LYS A 55 -5.40 -6.88 -9.13
N GLU A 56 -4.46 -6.75 -8.19
CA GLU A 56 -4.66 -7.22 -6.81
C GLU A 56 -5.89 -6.56 -6.15
N MET A 57 -6.02 -5.25 -6.29
CA MET A 57 -7.11 -4.48 -5.69
C MET A 57 -8.47 -4.73 -6.36
N THR A 58 -8.49 -5.08 -7.67
CA THR A 58 -9.73 -5.30 -8.43
C THR A 58 -10.18 -6.76 -8.50
N ASP A 59 -9.29 -7.72 -8.20
CA ASP A 59 -9.64 -9.14 -8.17
C ASP A 59 -10.55 -9.48 -6.96
N ASP A 60 -10.63 -8.59 -5.96
CA ASP A 60 -11.61 -8.64 -4.88
C ASP A 60 -12.70 -7.57 -5.09
N GLU A 61 -13.82 -7.96 -5.71
CA GLU A 61 -14.93 -7.07 -6.12
C GLU A 61 -15.55 -6.24 -4.98
N GLY A 62 -15.19 -6.50 -3.72
CA GLY A 62 -15.65 -5.77 -2.53
C GLY A 62 -14.63 -4.84 -1.87
N TRP A 63 -13.37 -4.81 -2.29
CA TRP A 63 -12.28 -4.35 -1.41
C TRP A 63 -11.47 -3.13 -1.88
N CYS A 64 -11.75 -2.57 -3.07
CA CYS A 64 -11.06 -1.35 -3.50
C CYS A 64 -11.95 -0.09 -3.36
N PRO A 65 -11.89 0.63 -2.22
CA PRO A 65 -12.57 1.92 -2.09
C PRO A 65 -11.89 3.04 -2.91
N TYR A 66 -10.75 2.75 -3.54
CA TYR A 66 -9.88 3.70 -4.22
C TYR A 66 -10.12 3.73 -5.73
N SER A 67 -10.02 4.92 -6.34
CA SER A 67 -10.12 5.07 -7.79
C SER A 67 -8.81 4.70 -8.49
N ASP A 68 -8.90 4.26 -9.75
CA ASP A 68 -7.74 3.95 -10.58
C ASP A 68 -6.75 5.13 -10.64
N GLU A 69 -7.25 6.36 -10.75
CA GLU A 69 -6.44 7.56 -10.83
C GLU A 69 -5.62 7.80 -9.55
N TYR A 70 -6.21 7.55 -8.38
CA TYR A 70 -5.52 7.67 -7.10
C TYR A 70 -4.43 6.61 -6.93
N LEU A 71 -4.75 5.35 -7.25
CA LEU A 71 -3.76 4.27 -7.17
C LEU A 71 -2.59 4.50 -8.14
N GLN A 72 -2.89 5.02 -9.33
CA GLN A 72 -1.88 5.35 -10.33
C GLN A 72 -1.00 6.51 -9.86
N SER A 73 -1.56 7.57 -9.25
CA SER A 73 -0.77 8.71 -8.78
C SER A 73 0.23 8.29 -7.70
N VAL A 74 -0.17 7.44 -6.75
CA VAL A 74 0.74 6.93 -5.70
C VAL A 74 1.92 6.15 -6.31
N PHE A 75 1.69 5.34 -7.34
CA PHE A 75 2.74 4.52 -7.97
C PHE A 75 3.66 5.29 -8.92
N GLU A 76 3.13 6.32 -9.59
CA GLU A 76 3.85 7.02 -10.65
C GLU A 76 4.50 8.33 -10.19
N GLU A 77 3.99 8.99 -9.14
CA GLU A 77 4.64 10.18 -8.56
C GLU A 77 5.97 9.87 -7.86
N ASP A 78 6.13 8.66 -7.32
CA ASP A 78 7.35 8.22 -6.62
C ASP A 78 8.43 7.62 -7.56
N ASN A 79 8.14 7.52 -8.86
CA ASN A 79 9.06 7.03 -9.91
C ASN A 79 9.66 8.16 -10.78
N GLN A 80 9.50 9.43 -10.40
CA GLN A 80 10.17 10.59 -11.01
C GLN A 80 11.44 10.99 -10.25
#